data_AF-A0A7S0AES7-F1
#
_entry.id   AF-A0A7S0AES7-F1
#
_cell.length_a   1.000
_cell.length_b   1.000
_cell.length_c   1.000
_cell.angle_alpha   90.00
_cell.angle_beta   90.00
_cell.angle_gamma   90.00
#
_symmetry.space_group_name_H-M   'P 1'
#
loop_
_entity.id
_entity.type
_entity.pdbx_description
1 polymer ?
#
loop_
_entity_poly.entity_id
_entity_poly.type
_entity_poly.pdbx_seq_one_letter_code
_entity_poly.pdbx_strand_id
1 'polypeptide(L)'
;MQDGLAIDATPPLKVVHHVGVSTSGTILVVIALAPGMDLVSEELKPSFESFAQSSSIALFIRRVLAIVETELGLCSYHLRVVPWEGGPAGGPARSSDQGLIAFLMSEGAGPVCEAAACWGFFTYVAGDNSVERHIPAMCNLDDLDAPIIYADASGKSIDVPGLTVRSVLVRGAEPEALVRCSLDFQGRCCYVVVMAPAAPVVVSARKRAEVVRRQSELSDAELAALWRAAASVAATHGGFRDMHLNAGTFQNVAHLHLKVWIEEASFLSVWADGEVLGKLRQRRKQPKDSLDVAGKSSVDADGDGRAGELSAVSAISGCGDEEIAEGLDDPDLAAAIAMSLEQPIARASDESAHQ
;
A
#
# COMPACT_ATOMS: atom_id res chain seq x y z
N MET A 1 -37.84 4.43 31.87
CA MET A 1 -37.47 4.81 30.49
C MET A 1 -36.43 3.81 30.03
N GLN A 2 -36.87 2.80 29.28
CA GLN A 2 -35.97 1.89 28.58
C GLN A 2 -35.81 2.49 27.19
N ASP A 3 -34.72 3.23 26.98
CA ASP A 3 -34.32 3.62 25.63
C ASP A 3 -33.89 2.35 24.92
N GLY A 4 -34.82 1.80 24.12
CA GLY A 4 -34.53 0.70 23.22
C GLY A 4 -33.52 1.19 22.20
N LEU A 5 -32.25 0.81 22.39
CA LEU A 5 -31.23 0.90 21.35
C LEU A 5 -31.78 0.16 20.13
N ALA A 6 -32.25 0.93 19.15
CA ALA A 6 -32.56 0.41 17.84
C ALA A 6 -31.25 -0.21 17.33
N ILE A 7 -31.22 -1.54 17.27
CA ILE A 7 -30.13 -2.27 16.62
C ILE A 7 -30.24 -1.86 15.17
N ASP A 8 -29.34 -0.98 14.74
CA ASP A 8 -29.25 -0.55 13.37
C ASP A 8 -28.93 -1.80 12.53
N ALA A 9 -29.97 -2.37 11.92
CA ALA A 9 -29.88 -3.59 11.14
C ALA A 9 -29.27 -3.24 9.79
N THR A 10 -28.00 -2.85 9.79
CA THR A 10 -27.25 -2.63 8.55
C THR A 10 -27.30 -3.93 7.76
N PRO A 11 -27.85 -3.93 6.53
CA PRO A 11 -27.96 -5.14 5.75
C PRO A 11 -26.56 -5.74 5.52
N PRO A 12 -26.44 -7.08 5.48
CA PRO A 12 -25.15 -7.73 5.36
C PRO A 12 -24.48 -7.34 4.04
N LEU A 13 -23.24 -6.87 4.13
CA LEU A 13 -22.44 -6.52 2.98
C LEU A 13 -22.15 -7.79 2.16
N LYS A 14 -22.67 -7.85 0.93
CA LYS A 14 -22.49 -8.98 0.02
C LYS A 14 -21.26 -8.74 -0.87
N VAL A 15 -20.32 -9.67 -0.89
CA VAL A 15 -19.20 -9.66 -1.84
C VAL A 15 -19.37 -10.77 -2.87
N VAL A 16 -18.90 -10.53 -4.08
CA VAL A 16 -18.69 -11.55 -5.11
C VAL A 16 -17.20 -11.75 -5.29
N HIS A 17 -16.78 -12.99 -5.56
CA HIS A 17 -15.38 -13.28 -5.82
C HIS A 17 -15.23 -14.32 -6.92
N HIS A 18 -14.09 -14.27 -7.60
CA HIS A 18 -13.66 -15.23 -8.60
C HIS A 18 -12.27 -15.71 -8.21
N VAL A 19 -12.07 -17.03 -8.20
CA VAL A 19 -10.81 -17.68 -7.80
C VAL A 19 -10.24 -18.43 -8.99
N GLY A 20 -8.95 -18.31 -9.21
CA GLY A 20 -8.21 -19.20 -10.08
C GLY A 20 -6.79 -19.42 -9.60
N VAL A 21 -6.05 -20.18 -10.38
CA VAL A 21 -4.68 -20.58 -10.06
C VAL A 21 -3.81 -20.30 -11.27
N SER A 22 -2.70 -19.59 -11.07
CA SER A 22 -1.72 -19.33 -12.13
C SER A 22 -1.00 -20.62 -12.54
N THR A 23 -0.29 -20.59 -13.67
CA THR A 23 0.59 -21.70 -14.09
C THR A 23 1.70 -22.01 -13.09
N SER A 24 2.09 -21.04 -12.25
CA SER A 24 3.07 -21.21 -11.17
C SER A 24 2.47 -21.74 -9.87
N GLY A 25 1.16 -22.03 -9.82
CA GLY A 25 0.47 -22.49 -8.62
C GLY A 25 0.08 -21.37 -7.65
N THR A 26 0.24 -20.10 -8.04
CA THR A 26 -0.19 -18.94 -7.23
C THR A 26 -1.70 -18.85 -7.26
N ILE A 27 -2.35 -18.71 -6.10
CA ILE A 27 -3.79 -18.53 -6.01
C ILE A 27 -4.10 -17.06 -6.29
N LEU A 28 -4.98 -16.83 -7.26
CA LEU A 28 -5.46 -15.53 -7.66
C LEU A 28 -6.93 -15.38 -7.28
N VAL A 29 -7.29 -14.26 -6.66
CA VAL A 29 -8.67 -13.96 -6.28
C VAL A 29 -8.98 -12.53 -6.66
N VAL A 30 -10.10 -12.30 -7.33
CA VAL A 30 -10.68 -10.97 -7.49
C VAL A 30 -11.97 -10.91 -6.70
N ILE A 31 -12.14 -9.87 -5.90
CA ILE A 31 -13.26 -9.66 -4.99
C ILE A 31 -13.83 -8.29 -5.27
N ALA A 32 -15.15 -8.21 -5.45
CA ALA A 32 -15.87 -6.96 -5.63
C ALA A 32 -17.11 -6.91 -4.73
N LEU A 33 -17.53 -5.70 -4.40
CA LEU A 33 -18.75 -5.47 -3.63
C LEU A 33 -19.97 -5.73 -4.53
N ALA A 34 -20.87 -6.62 -4.13
CA ALA A 34 -22.01 -6.98 -4.97
C ALA A 34 -22.96 -5.78 -5.14
N PRO A 35 -23.62 -5.63 -6.29
CA PRO A 35 -24.73 -4.69 -6.44
C PRO A 35 -25.87 -5.14 -5.51
N GLY A 36 -26.29 -4.30 -4.57
CA GLY A 36 -27.33 -4.73 -3.63
C GLY A 36 -27.55 -3.89 -2.39
N MET A 37 -27.12 -2.62 -2.38
CA MET A 37 -27.47 -1.72 -1.29
C MET A 37 -27.91 -0.39 -1.88
N ASP A 38 -28.97 0.20 -1.33
CA ASP A 38 -29.41 1.59 -1.54
C ASP A 38 -28.35 2.64 -1.09
N LEU A 39 -27.08 2.25 -1.03
CA LEU A 39 -25.93 3.07 -0.66
C LEU A 39 -25.46 3.97 -1.81
N VAL A 40 -25.83 3.66 -3.05
CA VAL A 40 -25.51 4.53 -4.17
C VAL A 40 -26.63 5.54 -4.29
N SER A 41 -26.54 6.65 -3.54
CA SER A 41 -27.28 7.84 -3.95
C SER A 41 -26.80 8.18 -5.37
N GLU A 42 -27.72 8.48 -6.29
CA GLU A 42 -27.39 8.74 -7.70
C GLU A 42 -26.36 9.88 -7.90
N GLU A 43 -26.05 10.64 -6.85
CA GLU A 43 -25.17 11.80 -6.86
C GLU A 43 -23.68 11.48 -6.64
N LEU A 44 -23.33 10.34 -6.02
CA LEU A 44 -21.93 10.01 -5.75
C LEU A 44 -21.35 9.11 -6.85
N LYS A 45 -20.31 9.63 -7.53
CA LYS A 45 -19.50 8.80 -8.44
C LYS A 45 -18.89 7.65 -7.63
N PRO A 46 -19.20 6.38 -7.98
CA PRO A 46 -18.69 5.24 -7.26
C PRO A 46 -17.16 5.19 -7.42
N SER A 47 -16.46 5.32 -6.29
CA SER A 47 -15.00 5.29 -6.20
C SER A 47 -14.60 4.65 -4.88
N PHE A 48 -13.38 4.11 -4.82
CA PHE A 48 -12.88 3.53 -3.58
C PHE A 48 -12.70 4.60 -2.49
N GLU A 49 -12.31 5.81 -2.87
CA GLU A 49 -12.08 6.92 -1.95
C GLU A 49 -13.35 7.32 -1.22
N SER A 50 -14.46 7.46 -1.95
CA SER A 50 -15.78 7.71 -1.38
C SER A 50 -16.23 6.53 -0.51
N PHE A 51 -16.06 5.29 -0.99
CA PHE A 51 -16.43 4.10 -0.23
C PHE A 51 -15.64 3.96 1.08
N ALA A 52 -14.34 4.27 1.07
CA ALA A 52 -13.48 4.17 2.25
C ALA A 52 -13.93 5.11 3.38
N GLN A 53 -14.58 6.23 3.07
CA GLN A 53 -15.14 7.13 4.09
C GLN A 53 -16.41 6.56 4.75
N SER A 54 -17.06 5.56 4.17
CA SER A 54 -18.24 4.91 4.75
C SER A 54 -17.91 4.15 6.04
N SER A 55 -18.92 3.84 6.84
CA SER A 55 -18.82 2.93 7.99
C SER A 55 -18.57 1.47 7.58
N SER A 56 -18.82 1.13 6.31
CA SER A 56 -18.75 -0.24 5.79
C SER A 56 -17.34 -0.69 5.38
N ILE A 57 -16.36 0.22 5.32
CA ILE A 57 -14.99 -0.11 4.86
C ILE A 57 -14.35 -1.25 5.66
N ALA A 58 -14.43 -1.20 7.00
CA ALA A 58 -13.85 -2.25 7.84
C ALA A 58 -14.54 -3.60 7.57
N LEU A 59 -15.87 -3.61 7.48
CA LEU A 59 -16.65 -4.82 7.19
C LEU A 59 -16.29 -5.43 5.83
N PHE A 60 -16.15 -4.60 4.79
CA PHE A 60 -15.70 -5.06 3.47
C PHE A 60 -14.32 -5.71 3.53
N ILE A 61 -13.34 -5.05 4.17
CA ILE A 61 -11.99 -5.60 4.28
C ILE A 61 -11.97 -6.87 5.14
N ARG A 62 -12.77 -6.96 6.22
CA ARG A 62 -12.94 -8.21 6.98
C ARG A 62 -13.45 -9.34 6.12
N ARG A 63 -14.41 -9.07 5.23
CA ARG A 63 -14.94 -10.09 4.33
C ARG A 63 -13.89 -10.54 3.29
N VAL A 64 -13.12 -9.60 2.75
CA VAL A 64 -11.95 -9.90 1.91
C VAL A 64 -10.96 -10.81 2.65
N LEU A 65 -10.58 -10.46 3.88
CA LEU A 65 -9.63 -11.24 4.69
C LEU A 65 -10.18 -12.62 5.08
N ALA A 66 -11.48 -12.74 5.34
CA ALA A 66 -12.11 -14.03 5.60
C ALA A 66 -11.97 -14.97 4.38
N ILE A 67 -12.21 -14.47 3.17
CA ILE A 67 -12.01 -15.26 1.94
C ILE A 67 -10.54 -15.66 1.79
N VAL A 68 -9.62 -14.70 1.92
CA VAL A 68 -8.18 -14.90 1.70
C VAL A 68 -7.55 -15.83 2.76
N GLU A 69 -7.72 -15.51 4.04
CA GLU A 69 -6.99 -16.17 5.13
C GLU A 69 -7.75 -17.38 5.69
N THR A 70 -9.09 -17.37 5.68
CA THR A 70 -9.91 -18.46 6.27
C THR A 70 -10.39 -19.44 5.22
N GLU A 71 -11.03 -18.97 4.14
CA GLU A 71 -11.62 -19.85 3.12
C GLU A 71 -10.53 -20.46 2.21
N LEU A 72 -9.53 -19.67 1.81
CA LEU A 72 -8.42 -20.12 0.95
C LEU A 72 -7.15 -20.50 1.71
N GLY A 73 -7.09 -20.17 3.01
CA GLY A 73 -5.97 -20.53 3.88
C GLY A 73 -4.66 -19.81 3.59
N LEU A 74 -4.68 -18.71 2.82
CA LEU A 74 -3.46 -18.00 2.40
C LEU A 74 -2.78 -17.34 3.61
N CYS A 75 -1.51 -17.70 3.85
CA CYS A 75 -0.71 -17.11 4.92
C CYS A 75 0.25 -16.02 4.42
N SER A 76 0.49 -15.98 3.12
CA SER A 76 1.35 -15.03 2.41
C SER A 76 0.60 -14.52 1.17
N TYR A 77 0.41 -13.20 1.07
CA TYR A 77 -0.28 -12.62 -0.07
C TYR A 77 0.12 -11.18 -0.37
N HIS A 78 -0.07 -10.80 -1.63
CA HIS A 78 -0.20 -9.43 -2.12
C HIS A 78 -1.69 -9.10 -2.27
N LEU A 79 -2.18 -8.13 -1.52
CA LEU A 79 -3.52 -7.58 -1.67
C LEU A 79 -3.44 -6.22 -2.34
N ARG A 80 -4.22 -6.03 -3.41
CA ARG A 80 -4.26 -4.81 -4.21
C ARG A 80 -5.71 -4.31 -4.29
N VAL A 81 -5.94 -3.03 -4.06
CA VAL A 81 -7.17 -2.35 -4.49
C VAL A 81 -6.84 -1.61 -5.78
N VAL A 82 -7.66 -1.83 -6.81
CA VAL A 82 -7.44 -1.32 -8.16
C VAL A 82 -8.70 -0.57 -8.61
N PRO A 83 -8.58 0.65 -9.16
CA PRO A 83 -9.70 1.34 -9.77
C PRO A 83 -10.25 0.54 -10.95
N TRP A 84 -11.57 0.55 -11.11
CA TRP A 84 -12.22 -0.04 -12.27
C TRP A 84 -12.29 1.01 -13.38
N GLU A 85 -11.38 0.91 -14.33
CA GLU A 85 -11.30 1.84 -15.47
C GLU A 85 -12.08 1.36 -16.70
N GLY A 86 -12.56 0.12 -16.68
CA GLY A 86 -13.52 -0.34 -17.67
C GLY A 86 -14.78 0.49 -17.52
N GLY A 87 -15.20 1.23 -18.53
CA GLY A 87 -16.56 1.78 -18.48
C GLY A 87 -17.60 0.67 -18.22
N PRO A 88 -18.88 1.01 -18.00
CA PRO A 88 -19.96 0.02 -17.87
C PRO A 88 -20.08 -0.95 -19.06
N ALA A 89 -19.41 -0.65 -20.18
CA ALA A 89 -19.29 -1.51 -21.37
C ALA A 89 -18.20 -2.61 -21.28
N GLY A 90 -17.52 -2.81 -20.13
CA GLY A 90 -16.82 -4.07 -19.84
C GLY A 90 -15.40 -4.24 -20.41
N GLY A 91 -14.63 -3.16 -20.56
CA GLY A 91 -13.19 -3.28 -20.84
C GLY A 91 -12.39 -3.67 -19.58
N PRO A 92 -11.29 -4.45 -19.68
CA PRO A 92 -10.45 -4.73 -18.53
C PRO A 92 -9.82 -3.41 -18.05
N ALA A 93 -9.63 -3.27 -16.73
CA ALA A 93 -8.88 -2.16 -16.15
C ALA A 93 -7.53 -1.99 -16.88
N ARG A 94 -6.99 -0.76 -17.05
CA ARG A 94 -5.64 -0.56 -17.61
C ARG A 94 -4.59 -0.97 -16.57
N SER A 95 -4.60 -2.23 -16.18
CA SER A 95 -3.49 -2.83 -15.46
C SER A 95 -2.40 -3.20 -16.45
N SER A 96 -1.15 -2.87 -16.17
CA SER A 96 -0.02 -3.47 -16.90
C SER A 96 0.16 -4.95 -16.58
N ASP A 97 -0.53 -5.45 -15.54
CA ASP A 97 -0.52 -6.86 -15.13
C ASP A 97 -1.33 -7.72 -16.11
N GLN A 98 -0.65 -8.30 -17.10
CA GLN A 98 -1.24 -9.22 -18.08
C GLN A 98 -1.88 -10.44 -17.43
N GLY A 99 -1.39 -10.88 -16.27
CA GLY A 99 -1.96 -11.99 -15.51
C GLY A 99 -3.34 -11.64 -14.97
N LEU A 100 -3.49 -10.44 -14.40
CA LEU A 100 -4.78 -9.91 -13.96
C LEU A 100 -5.74 -9.72 -15.14
N ILE A 101 -5.29 -9.17 -16.27
CA ILE A 101 -6.15 -9.01 -17.46
C ILE A 101 -6.65 -10.38 -17.93
N ALA A 102 -5.76 -11.36 -18.10
CA ALA A 102 -6.14 -12.70 -18.53
C ALA A 102 -7.11 -13.35 -17.53
N PHE A 103 -6.91 -13.12 -16.23
CA PHE A 103 -7.80 -13.61 -15.19
C PHE A 103 -9.21 -12.99 -15.26
N LEU A 104 -9.31 -11.67 -15.46
CA LEU A 104 -10.59 -10.97 -15.62
C LEU A 104 -11.32 -11.34 -16.91
N MET A 105 -10.60 -11.86 -17.90
CA MET A 105 -11.17 -12.37 -19.17
C MET A 105 -11.57 -13.84 -19.11
N SER A 106 -11.32 -14.52 -18.00
CA SER A 106 -11.64 -15.95 -17.86
C SER A 106 -13.15 -16.19 -17.68
N GLU A 107 -13.59 -17.39 -18.07
CA GLU A 107 -14.96 -17.83 -17.84
C GLU A 107 -15.29 -17.78 -16.33
N GLY A 108 -16.42 -17.17 -15.99
CA GLY A 108 -16.85 -17.00 -14.59
C GLY A 108 -16.42 -15.69 -13.93
N ALA A 109 -15.54 -14.88 -14.55
CA ALA A 109 -15.17 -13.56 -14.01
C ALA A 109 -16.29 -12.50 -14.14
N GLY A 110 -17.29 -12.74 -14.99
CA GLY A 110 -18.39 -11.82 -15.31
C GLY A 110 -19.05 -11.15 -14.09
N PRO A 111 -19.52 -11.91 -13.08
CA PRO A 111 -20.15 -11.32 -11.89
C PRO A 111 -19.25 -10.37 -11.11
N VAL A 112 -17.93 -10.62 -11.08
CA VAL A 112 -16.97 -9.75 -10.38
C VAL A 112 -16.71 -8.49 -11.19
N CYS A 113 -16.62 -8.61 -12.52
CA CYS A 113 -16.49 -7.46 -13.42
C CYS A 113 -17.72 -6.54 -13.36
N GLU A 114 -18.93 -7.10 -13.35
CA GLU A 114 -20.18 -6.33 -13.17
C GLU A 114 -20.21 -5.59 -11.82
N ALA A 115 -19.86 -6.29 -10.74
CA ALA A 115 -19.75 -5.70 -9.41
C ALA A 115 -18.70 -4.57 -9.35
N ALA A 116 -17.52 -4.78 -9.93
CA ALA A 116 -16.47 -3.79 -10.00
C ALA A 116 -16.90 -2.55 -10.80
N ALA A 117 -17.63 -2.74 -11.91
CA ALA A 117 -18.20 -1.67 -12.71
C ALA A 117 -19.22 -0.82 -11.94
N CYS A 118 -20.01 -1.43 -11.07
CA CYS A 118 -20.96 -0.69 -10.21
C CYS A 118 -20.26 0.18 -9.16
N TRP A 119 -19.13 -0.28 -8.61
CA TRP A 119 -18.46 0.38 -7.48
C TRP A 119 -17.23 1.19 -7.86
N GLY A 120 -16.76 1.08 -9.09
CA GLY A 120 -15.59 1.81 -9.57
C GLY A 120 -14.25 1.26 -9.07
N PHE A 121 -14.24 0.08 -8.44
CA PHE A 121 -13.02 -0.60 -7.97
C PHE A 121 -13.22 -2.09 -7.74
N PHE A 122 -12.12 -2.82 -7.58
CA PHE A 122 -12.10 -4.19 -7.07
C PHE A 122 -10.85 -4.44 -6.22
N THR A 123 -10.88 -5.54 -5.46
CA THR A 123 -9.71 -6.05 -4.75
C THR A 123 -9.17 -7.26 -5.48
N TYR A 124 -7.88 -7.27 -5.76
CA TYR A 124 -7.15 -8.40 -6.33
C TYR A 124 -6.14 -8.92 -5.32
N VAL A 125 -6.08 -10.24 -5.18
CA VAL A 125 -5.17 -10.92 -4.27
C VAL A 125 -4.41 -12.00 -5.03
N ALA A 126 -3.08 -11.97 -4.90
CA ALA A 126 -2.19 -13.02 -5.34
C ALA A 126 -1.44 -13.57 -4.13
N GLY A 127 -1.56 -14.85 -3.85
CA GLY A 127 -0.93 -15.41 -2.66
C GLY A 127 -0.65 -16.90 -2.73
N ASP A 128 0.06 -17.37 -1.72
CA ASP A 128 0.48 -18.74 -1.55
C ASP A 128 0.61 -19.12 -0.06
N ASN A 129 0.99 -20.38 0.17
CA ASN A 129 1.28 -20.94 1.48
C ASN A 129 2.78 -21.20 1.65
N SER A 130 3.61 -20.34 1.07
CA SER A 130 5.07 -20.45 1.16
C SER A 130 5.55 -20.44 2.62
N VAL A 131 6.66 -21.15 2.86
CA VAL A 131 7.29 -21.23 4.18
C VAL A 131 7.74 -19.84 4.60
N GLU A 132 7.43 -19.48 5.84
CA GLU A 132 7.81 -18.19 6.40
C GLU A 132 9.32 -17.96 6.30
N ARG A 133 9.70 -16.81 5.75
CA ARG A 133 11.09 -16.33 5.71
C ARG A 133 11.27 -15.25 6.77
N HIS A 134 12.52 -15.12 7.25
CA HIS A 134 12.87 -13.99 8.12
C HIS A 134 12.74 -12.67 7.36
N ILE A 135 12.03 -11.72 7.95
CA ILE A 135 11.82 -10.38 7.41
C ILE A 135 12.26 -9.41 8.51
N PRO A 136 13.19 -8.49 8.24
CA PRO A 136 13.71 -7.58 9.26
C PRO A 136 12.65 -6.53 9.63
N ALA A 137 12.57 -6.18 10.91
CA ALA A 137 11.79 -5.04 11.38
C ALA A 137 12.60 -3.74 11.24
N MET A 138 11.92 -2.61 11.04
CA MET A 138 12.56 -1.29 11.11
C MET A 138 12.57 -0.82 12.56
N CYS A 139 13.74 -0.76 13.19
CA CYS A 139 13.90 -0.44 14.61
C CYS A 139 13.46 0.98 14.99
N ASN A 140 13.50 1.92 14.05
CA ASN A 140 13.37 3.35 14.32
C ASN A 140 12.02 3.95 13.86
N LEU A 141 11.05 3.14 13.43
CA LEU A 141 9.79 3.68 12.90
C LEU A 141 8.94 4.41 13.97
N ASP A 142 9.19 4.08 15.24
CA ASP A 142 8.49 4.67 16.38
C ASP A 142 8.95 6.10 16.69
N ASP A 143 10.24 6.38 16.47
CA ASP A 143 10.87 7.67 16.70
C ASP A 143 10.80 8.54 15.44
N LEU A 144 9.97 9.57 15.48
CA LEU A 144 9.79 10.48 14.35
C LEU A 144 11.08 11.26 14.03
N ASP A 145 11.95 11.48 15.00
CA ASP A 145 13.17 12.27 14.82
C ASP A 145 14.38 11.38 14.48
N ALA A 146 14.20 10.07 14.45
CA ALA A 146 15.24 9.13 14.04
C ALA A 146 15.54 9.22 12.53
N PRO A 147 16.80 8.98 12.14
CA PRO A 147 17.19 8.93 10.74
C PRO A 147 16.55 7.74 10.02
N ILE A 148 16.30 7.91 8.73
CA ILE A 148 15.76 6.84 7.88
C ILE A 148 16.88 5.88 7.48
N ILE A 149 17.05 4.82 8.28
CA ILE A 149 18.06 3.77 8.05
C ILE A 149 17.44 2.40 8.31
N TYR A 150 17.46 1.49 7.33
CA TYR A 150 17.05 0.09 7.50
C TYR A 150 17.62 -0.82 6.41
N ALA A 151 17.55 -2.13 6.62
CA ALA A 151 17.77 -3.14 5.58
C ALA A 151 16.45 -3.89 5.33
N ASP A 152 16.14 -4.17 4.07
CA ASP A 152 14.97 -4.97 3.72
C ASP A 152 15.30 -6.48 3.64
N ALA A 153 14.27 -7.30 3.45
CA ALA A 153 14.41 -8.75 3.36
C ALA A 153 15.21 -9.25 2.13
N SER A 154 15.57 -8.37 1.18
CA SER A 154 16.48 -8.68 0.08
C SER A 154 17.94 -8.38 0.43
N GLY A 155 18.21 -7.81 1.60
CA GLY A 155 19.52 -7.32 2.02
C GLY A 155 19.84 -5.91 1.51
N LYS A 156 18.90 -5.24 0.82
CA LYS A 156 19.10 -3.87 0.34
C LYS A 156 19.06 -2.91 1.53
N SER A 157 20.16 -2.20 1.73
CA SER A 157 20.24 -1.13 2.74
C SER A 157 19.71 0.19 2.19
N ILE A 158 18.78 0.77 2.93
CA ILE A 158 18.23 2.10 2.73
C ILE A 158 18.80 3.01 3.81
N ASP A 159 19.43 4.09 3.36
CA ASP A 159 19.94 5.18 4.18
C ASP A 159 19.65 6.46 3.39
N VAL A 160 18.96 7.41 4.02
CA VAL A 160 18.60 8.70 3.42
C VAL A 160 19.18 9.83 4.26
N PRO A 161 20.43 10.26 3.97
CA PRO A 161 21.15 11.22 4.80
C PRO A 161 20.39 12.54 4.97
N GLY A 162 20.33 13.01 6.21
CA GLY A 162 19.72 14.29 6.56
C GLY A 162 18.20 14.32 6.51
N LEU A 163 17.53 13.16 6.33
CA LEU A 163 16.08 13.04 6.52
C LEU A 163 15.76 12.15 7.72
N THR A 164 14.74 12.55 8.46
CA THR A 164 14.13 11.77 9.55
C THR A 164 12.78 11.24 9.12
N VAL A 165 12.18 10.33 9.90
CA VAL A 165 10.81 9.86 9.66
C VAL A 165 9.81 11.03 9.65
N ARG A 166 10.03 12.05 10.50
CA ARG A 166 9.24 13.29 10.54
C ARG A 166 9.35 14.07 9.24
N SER A 167 10.54 14.15 8.64
CA SER A 167 10.78 14.92 7.40
C SER A 167 9.94 14.44 6.21
N VAL A 168 9.55 13.16 6.22
CA VAL A 168 8.77 12.52 5.15
C VAL A 168 7.32 12.26 5.54
N LEU A 169 6.93 12.63 6.77
CA LEU A 169 5.59 12.42 7.29
C LEU A 169 4.62 13.42 6.69
N VAL A 170 3.53 12.92 6.12
CA VAL A 170 2.47 13.70 5.48
C VAL A 170 1.28 13.86 6.42
N ARG A 171 0.96 12.81 7.20
CA ARG A 171 -0.12 12.80 8.21
C ARG A 171 0.19 11.87 9.38
N GLY A 172 -0.46 12.12 10.53
CA GLY A 172 -0.37 11.27 11.71
C GLY A 172 0.79 11.61 12.64
N ALA A 173 1.18 12.88 12.71
CA ALA A 173 2.19 13.36 13.66
C ALA A 173 1.65 13.40 15.10
N GLU A 174 0.33 13.53 15.24
CA GLU A 174 -0.34 13.65 16.54
C GLU A 174 -0.11 12.42 17.42
N PRO A 175 0.06 12.59 18.75
CA PRO A 175 0.31 11.49 19.68
C PRO A 175 -0.77 10.40 19.67
N GLU A 176 -2.03 10.77 19.43
CA GLU A 176 -3.20 9.89 19.42
C GLU A 176 -3.53 9.30 18.05
N ALA A 177 -2.75 9.62 17.01
CA ALA A 177 -2.99 9.09 15.69
C ALA A 177 -2.97 7.55 15.71
N LEU A 178 -3.93 6.91 15.04
CA LEU A 178 -3.94 5.45 14.86
C LEU A 178 -3.01 5.01 13.73
N VAL A 179 -2.76 5.89 12.76
CA VAL A 179 -1.96 5.60 11.57
C VAL A 179 -1.09 6.78 11.21
N ARG A 180 0.03 6.49 10.54
CA ARG A 180 0.95 7.46 9.94
C ARG A 180 0.94 7.28 8.44
N CYS A 181 1.02 8.38 7.70
CA CYS A 181 1.17 8.38 6.25
C CYS A 181 2.41 9.18 5.89
N SER A 182 3.34 8.58 5.16
CA SER A 182 4.59 9.22 4.74
C SER A 182 4.84 9.04 3.24
N LEU A 183 5.82 9.78 2.72
CA LEU A 183 6.42 9.46 1.42
C LEU A 183 7.16 8.12 1.51
N ASP A 184 7.26 7.41 0.38
CA ASP A 184 8.07 6.20 0.29
C ASP A 184 9.56 6.53 0.39
N PHE A 185 10.26 5.80 1.26
CA PHE A 185 11.67 6.06 1.57
C PHE A 185 12.62 5.82 0.38
N GLN A 186 12.13 5.25 -0.72
CA GLN A 186 12.89 5.04 -1.96
C GLN A 186 12.54 6.11 -3.04
N GLY A 187 11.75 7.13 -2.71
CA GLY A 187 11.44 8.26 -3.58
C GLY A 187 10.52 7.93 -4.75
N ARG A 188 9.75 6.84 -4.65
CA ARG A 188 8.72 6.47 -5.63
C ARG A 188 7.51 7.38 -5.49
N CYS A 189 6.70 7.47 -6.55
CA CYS A 189 5.43 8.20 -6.57
C CYS A 189 4.34 7.44 -5.79
N CYS A 190 4.62 7.16 -4.52
CA CYS A 190 3.69 6.47 -3.63
C CYS A 190 3.82 6.96 -2.20
N TYR A 191 2.70 6.91 -1.50
CA TYR A 191 2.63 7.06 -0.05
C TYR A 191 2.70 5.71 0.64
N VAL A 192 3.13 5.69 1.89
CA VAL A 192 3.16 4.51 2.75
C VAL A 192 2.36 4.83 4.01
N VAL A 193 1.29 4.08 4.24
CA VAL A 193 0.47 4.16 5.45
C VAL A 193 0.83 3.01 6.38
N VAL A 194 1.17 3.32 7.62
CA VAL A 194 1.55 2.35 8.66
C VAL A 194 0.73 2.58 9.92
N MET A 195 0.62 1.56 10.77
CA MET A 195 0.05 1.74 12.11
C MET A 195 0.97 2.64 12.94
N ALA A 196 0.38 3.60 13.65
CA ALA A 196 1.14 4.51 14.50
C ALA A 196 1.57 3.81 15.81
N PRO A 197 2.65 4.26 16.47
CA PRO A 197 3.18 3.65 17.69
C PRO A 197 2.19 3.65 18.87
N ALA A 198 1.26 4.60 18.87
CA ALA A 198 0.22 4.75 19.89
C ALA A 198 -1.03 3.90 19.60
N ALA A 199 -1.15 3.30 18.41
CA ALA A 199 -2.28 2.45 18.07
C ALA A 199 -2.37 1.26 19.05
N PRO A 200 -3.56 0.94 19.59
CA PRO A 200 -3.72 -0.14 20.55
C PRO A 200 -3.08 -1.47 20.14
N VAL A 201 -3.21 -1.86 18.87
CA VAL A 201 -2.60 -3.08 18.32
C VAL A 201 -1.06 -3.06 18.36
N VAL A 202 -0.44 -1.91 18.08
CA VAL A 202 1.03 -1.74 18.11
C VAL A 202 1.54 -1.76 19.54
N VAL A 203 0.85 -1.08 20.46
CA VAL A 203 1.16 -1.12 21.90
C VAL A 203 1.08 -2.55 22.42
N SER A 204 0.06 -3.31 21.99
CA SER A 204 -0.13 -4.71 22.36
C SER A 204 0.99 -5.60 21.82
N ALA A 205 1.33 -5.49 20.52
CA ALA A 205 2.42 -6.23 19.89
C ALA A 205 3.78 -5.95 20.54
N ARG A 206 4.09 -4.68 20.82
CA ARG A 206 5.37 -4.29 21.45
C ARG A 206 5.56 -4.91 22.84
N LYS A 207 4.48 -5.02 23.63
CA LYS A 207 4.54 -5.69 24.95
C LYS A 207 4.95 -7.16 24.84
N ARG A 208 4.76 -7.78 23.67
CA ARG A 208 5.18 -9.16 23.35
C ARG A 208 6.49 -9.23 22.57
N ALA A 209 7.19 -8.11 22.38
CA ALA A 209 8.34 -7.97 21.49
C ALA A 209 8.04 -8.42 20.04
N GLU A 210 6.80 -8.20 19.60
CA GLU A 210 6.31 -8.52 18.26
C GLU A 210 6.04 -7.24 17.46
N VAL A 211 5.79 -7.43 16.17
CA VAL A 211 5.37 -6.41 15.21
C VAL A 211 4.04 -6.82 14.60
N VAL A 212 3.20 -5.86 14.25
CA VAL A 212 1.92 -6.12 13.57
C VAL A 212 2.22 -6.46 12.11
N ARG A 213 1.78 -7.64 11.64
CA ARG A 213 2.17 -8.14 10.32
C ARG A 213 1.00 -8.30 9.35
N ARG A 214 -0.23 -8.39 9.84
CA ARG A 214 -1.42 -8.68 9.04
C ARG A 214 -2.55 -7.73 9.38
N GLN A 215 -3.43 -7.53 8.40
CA GLN A 215 -4.63 -6.71 8.58
C GLN A 215 -5.65 -7.39 9.52
N SER A 216 -5.67 -8.72 9.58
CA SER A 216 -6.56 -9.47 10.47
C SER A 216 -6.29 -9.22 11.95
N GLU A 217 -5.09 -8.76 12.31
CA GLU A 217 -4.70 -8.39 13.68
C GLU A 217 -5.28 -7.04 14.14
N LEU A 218 -5.67 -6.17 13.21
CA LEU A 218 -6.21 -4.85 13.53
C LEU A 218 -7.61 -4.97 14.09
N SER A 219 -8.05 -4.03 14.93
CA SER A 219 -9.48 -3.81 15.22
C SER A 219 -10.20 -3.15 14.03
N ASP A 220 -11.54 -3.13 14.03
CA ASP A 220 -12.30 -2.51 12.94
C ASP A 220 -12.04 -1.00 12.82
N ALA A 221 -11.84 -0.31 13.95
CA ALA A 221 -11.50 1.10 13.97
C ALA A 221 -10.10 1.37 13.37
N GLU A 222 -9.11 0.55 13.73
CA GLU A 222 -7.75 0.63 13.18
C GLU A 222 -7.71 0.28 11.70
N LEU A 223 -8.45 -0.75 11.29
CA LEU A 223 -8.58 -1.16 9.89
C LEU A 223 -9.23 -0.05 9.05
N ALA A 224 -10.32 0.55 9.55
CA ALA A 224 -10.94 1.70 8.90
C ALA A 224 -9.99 2.90 8.82
N ALA A 225 -9.25 3.20 9.90
CA ALA A 225 -8.28 4.30 9.93
C ALA A 225 -7.18 4.11 8.87
N LEU A 226 -6.65 2.89 8.74
CA LEU A 226 -5.62 2.54 7.74
C LEU A 226 -6.09 2.84 6.31
N TRP A 227 -7.26 2.31 5.94
CA TRP A 227 -7.80 2.47 4.59
C TRP A 227 -8.31 3.89 4.31
N ARG A 228 -8.89 4.59 5.31
CA ARG A 228 -9.30 5.99 5.17
C ARG A 228 -8.13 6.93 4.99
N ALA A 229 -7.02 6.72 5.69
CA ALA A 229 -5.83 7.53 5.50
C ALA A 229 -5.26 7.37 4.08
N ALA A 230 -5.25 6.13 3.57
CA ALA A 230 -4.84 5.83 2.20
C ALA A 230 -5.75 6.48 1.15
N ALA A 231 -7.07 6.31 1.28
CA ALA A 231 -8.06 6.96 0.43
C ALA A 231 -7.98 8.48 0.48
N SER A 232 -7.78 9.06 1.67
CA SER A 232 -7.73 10.51 1.83
C SER A 232 -6.50 11.12 1.16
N VAL A 233 -5.34 10.45 1.20
CA VAL A 233 -4.15 10.94 0.48
C VAL A 233 -4.27 10.73 -1.02
N ALA A 234 -4.89 9.63 -1.48
CA ALA A 234 -5.17 9.44 -2.91
C ALA A 234 -6.09 10.54 -3.47
N ALA A 235 -7.14 10.91 -2.72
CA ALA A 235 -8.10 11.93 -3.15
C ALA A 235 -7.45 13.31 -3.40
N THR A 236 -6.33 13.64 -2.74
CA THR A 236 -5.62 14.92 -3.00
C THR A 236 -4.89 14.96 -4.34
N HIS A 237 -4.80 13.81 -5.02
CA HIS A 237 -4.17 13.64 -6.34
C HIS A 237 -5.19 13.29 -7.43
N GLY A 238 -6.49 13.47 -7.15
CA GLY A 238 -7.54 13.03 -8.08
C GLY A 238 -7.69 11.51 -8.19
N GLY A 239 -6.99 10.75 -7.35
CA GLY A 239 -7.14 9.31 -7.21
C GLY A 239 -5.83 8.57 -6.99
N PHE A 240 -5.85 7.27 -7.23
CA PHE A 240 -4.68 6.40 -7.15
C PHE A 240 -4.63 5.47 -8.36
N ARG A 241 -3.44 4.99 -8.69
CA ARG A 241 -3.25 3.93 -9.69
C ARG A 241 -3.56 2.56 -9.08
N ASP A 242 -2.98 2.30 -7.91
CA ASP A 242 -3.21 1.10 -7.13
C ASP A 242 -2.83 1.27 -5.64
N MET A 243 -3.49 0.53 -4.75
CA MET A 243 -3.14 0.47 -3.33
C MET A 243 -2.75 -0.94 -2.92
N HIS A 244 -1.55 -1.14 -2.39
CA HIS A 244 -0.98 -2.48 -2.16
C HIS A 244 -0.61 -2.72 -0.71
N LEU A 245 -0.94 -3.90 -0.22
CA LEU A 245 -0.53 -4.39 1.08
C LEU A 245 0.02 -5.81 0.95
N ASN A 246 1.17 -6.04 1.56
CA ASN A 246 1.82 -7.34 1.57
C ASN A 246 1.70 -7.97 2.96
N ALA A 247 1.44 -9.28 2.99
CA ALA A 247 1.40 -10.10 4.19
C ALA A 247 2.26 -11.36 4.02
N GLY A 248 2.80 -11.87 5.13
CA GLY A 248 3.63 -13.08 5.13
C GLY A 248 4.96 -12.86 4.41
N THR A 249 5.35 -13.81 3.56
CA THR A 249 6.65 -13.81 2.86
C THR A 249 6.81 -12.68 1.84
N PHE A 250 5.70 -12.12 1.37
CA PHE A 250 5.66 -10.98 0.44
C PHE A 250 6.05 -9.64 1.08
N GLN A 251 6.17 -9.59 2.42
CA GLN A 251 6.70 -8.42 3.11
C GLN A 251 8.21 -8.31 2.92
N ASN A 252 8.69 -7.09 2.68
CA ASN A 252 10.12 -6.78 2.66
C ASN A 252 10.60 -6.14 3.97
N VAL A 253 9.68 -5.65 4.79
CA VAL A 253 9.94 -5.16 6.15
C VAL A 253 8.83 -5.70 7.04
N ALA A 254 9.16 -6.14 8.24
CA ALA A 254 8.24 -6.81 9.17
C ALA A 254 7.39 -5.77 9.92
N HIS A 255 6.61 -5.00 9.16
CA HIS A 255 5.55 -4.15 9.69
C HIS A 255 4.46 -4.05 8.63
N LEU A 256 3.20 -4.02 9.09
CA LEU A 256 2.07 -3.76 8.22
C LEU A 256 2.19 -2.38 7.58
N HIS A 257 2.28 -2.34 6.25
CA HIS A 257 2.30 -1.10 5.48
C HIS A 257 1.45 -1.22 4.22
N LEU A 258 0.65 -0.19 3.98
CA LEU A 258 -0.20 -0.02 2.81
C LEU A 258 0.44 1.03 1.91
N LYS A 259 0.85 0.65 0.71
CA LYS A 259 1.39 1.57 -0.31
C LYS A 259 0.25 2.11 -1.15
N VAL A 260 0.23 3.42 -1.38
CA VAL A 260 -0.74 4.11 -2.23
C VAL A 260 0.01 4.72 -3.38
N TRP A 261 -0.06 4.11 -4.56
CA TRP A 261 0.63 4.61 -5.73
C TRP A 261 -0.23 5.62 -6.46
N ILE A 262 0.42 6.72 -6.82
CA ILE A 262 -0.19 7.86 -7.49
C ILE A 262 0.40 7.92 -8.89
N GLU A 263 -0.40 8.40 -9.84
CA GLU A 263 0.08 8.74 -11.18
C GLU A 263 1.23 9.78 -11.07
N GLU A 264 2.28 9.61 -11.87
CA GLU A 264 3.52 10.36 -11.67
C GLU A 264 3.35 11.87 -11.88
N ALA A 265 2.65 12.29 -12.93
CA ALA A 265 2.43 13.70 -13.20
C ALA A 265 1.65 14.38 -12.05
N SER A 266 0.59 13.74 -11.55
CA SER A 266 -0.16 14.23 -10.39
C SER A 266 0.70 14.27 -9.13
N PHE A 267 1.46 13.23 -8.84
CA PHE A 267 2.33 13.21 -7.66
C PHE A 267 3.40 14.32 -7.72
N LEU A 268 4.03 14.49 -8.88
CA LEU A 268 5.06 15.51 -9.10
C LEU A 268 4.50 16.92 -9.07
N SER A 269 3.25 17.14 -9.47
CA SER A 269 2.60 18.45 -9.33
C SER A 269 2.58 18.98 -7.88
N VAL A 270 2.65 18.08 -6.90
CA VAL A 270 2.68 18.42 -5.46
C VAL A 270 4.11 18.44 -4.91
N TRP A 271 4.97 17.52 -5.34
CA TRP A 271 6.25 17.25 -4.68
C TRP A 271 7.50 17.58 -5.49
N ALA A 272 7.41 17.93 -6.77
CA ALA A 272 8.57 18.14 -7.64
C ALA A 272 9.56 19.18 -7.09
N ASP A 273 9.03 20.26 -6.51
CA ASP A 273 9.84 21.36 -5.96
C ASP A 273 10.31 21.13 -4.52
N GLY A 274 9.99 19.97 -3.93
CA GLY A 274 10.32 19.64 -2.55
C GLY A 274 11.73 19.05 -2.41
N GLU A 275 12.55 19.67 -1.55
CA GLU A 275 13.89 19.15 -1.20
C GLU A 275 13.84 17.70 -0.69
N VAL A 276 12.76 17.35 0.05
CA VAL A 276 12.53 16.01 0.60
C VAL A 276 12.46 14.95 -0.50
N LEU A 277 11.63 15.15 -1.54
CA LEU A 277 11.51 14.18 -2.64
C LEU A 277 12.81 14.10 -3.43
N GLY A 278 13.49 15.24 -3.65
CA GLY A 278 14.80 15.30 -4.30
C GLY A 278 15.83 14.41 -3.60
N LYS A 279 15.97 14.53 -2.27
CA LYS A 279 16.87 13.69 -1.46
C LYS A 279 16.51 12.21 -1.52
N LEU A 280 15.22 11.86 -1.43
CA LEU A 280 14.75 10.48 -1.54
C LEU A 280 15.12 9.86 -2.91
N ARG A 281 14.93 10.60 -4.00
CA ARG A 281 15.23 10.14 -5.38
C ARG A 281 16.73 10.05 -5.68
N GLN A 282 17.57 10.89 -5.07
CA GLN A 282 19.03 10.83 -5.27
C GLN A 282 19.61 9.46 -4.87
N ARG A 283 19.09 8.85 -3.81
CA ARG A 283 19.53 7.52 -3.38
C ARG A 283 19.22 6.41 -4.39
N ARG A 284 18.11 6.52 -5.14
CA ARG A 284 17.73 5.55 -6.18
C ARG A 284 18.77 5.46 -7.30
N LYS A 285 19.50 6.54 -7.57
CA LYS A 285 20.50 6.63 -8.64
C LYS A 285 21.88 6.09 -8.25
N GLN A 286 22.12 5.78 -6.97
CA GLN A 286 23.45 5.29 -6.54
C GLN A 286 23.63 3.82 -6.98
N PRO A 287 24.67 3.51 -7.79
CA PRO A 287 24.94 2.15 -8.25
C PRO A 287 25.13 1.19 -7.08
N LYS A 288 24.62 -0.03 -7.23
CA LYS A 288 24.72 -1.10 -6.21
C LYS A 288 26.17 -1.43 -5.83
N ASP A 289 27.11 -1.17 -6.73
CA ASP A 289 28.50 -1.63 -6.63
C ASP A 289 29.42 -0.78 -5.75
N SER A 290 28.99 0.40 -5.28
CA SER A 290 29.89 1.30 -4.53
C SER A 290 29.96 1.05 -3.02
N LEU A 291 29.18 0.09 -2.49
CA LEU A 291 29.09 -0.15 -1.03
C LEU A 291 29.83 -1.42 -0.55
N ASP A 292 30.24 -2.31 -1.44
CA ASP A 292 30.89 -3.58 -1.05
C ASP A 292 32.41 -3.48 -0.78
N VAL A 293 33.04 -2.32 -1.00
CA VAL A 293 34.51 -2.20 -0.95
C VAL A 293 35.05 -1.76 0.42
N ALA A 294 34.23 -1.25 1.34
CA ALA A 294 34.73 -0.65 2.60
C ALA A 294 34.76 -1.60 3.82
N GLY A 295 34.27 -2.83 3.72
CA GLY A 295 34.03 -3.70 4.89
C GLY A 295 34.90 -4.96 5.05
N LYS A 296 35.70 -5.36 4.05
CA LYS A 296 36.56 -6.54 4.16
C LYS A 296 37.96 -6.16 4.66
N SER A 297 38.07 -5.77 5.93
CA SER A 297 39.35 -5.87 6.64
C SER A 297 39.56 -7.33 7.08
N SER A 298 40.54 -7.96 6.45
CA SER A 298 41.23 -9.20 6.81
C SER A 298 40.86 -9.83 8.17
N VAL A 299 40.12 -10.94 8.12
CA VAL A 299 40.25 -12.00 9.12
C VAL A 299 40.94 -13.15 8.42
N ASP A 300 42.16 -13.42 8.87
CA ASP A 300 43.00 -14.49 8.37
C ASP A 300 42.38 -15.87 8.57
N ALA A 301 42.74 -16.74 7.63
CA ALA A 301 42.30 -18.10 7.45
C ALA A 301 42.61 -19.02 8.63
N ASP A 302 41.68 -19.95 8.91
CA ASP A 302 41.97 -21.39 9.00
C ASP A 302 40.66 -22.18 9.17
N GLY A 303 40.51 -23.28 8.44
CA GLY A 303 39.66 -24.40 8.87
C GLY A 303 38.50 -24.82 7.98
N ASP A 304 38.82 -25.63 6.96
CA ASP A 304 38.24 -26.97 6.70
C ASP A 304 36.72 -27.16 6.42
N GLY A 305 36.40 -27.36 5.14
CA GLY A 305 35.75 -28.58 4.65
C GLY A 305 34.31 -28.92 5.07
N ARG A 306 33.32 -28.54 4.23
CA ARG A 306 32.35 -29.51 3.65
C ARG A 306 31.39 -28.85 2.64
N ALA A 307 31.36 -29.44 1.46
CA ALA A 307 30.42 -29.17 0.38
C ALA A 307 29.03 -29.78 0.67
N GLY A 308 27.97 -29.07 0.28
CA GLY A 308 26.60 -29.56 0.29
C GLY A 308 25.66 -28.59 -0.43
N GLU A 309 25.40 -28.89 -1.70
CA GLU A 309 24.28 -28.50 -2.56
C GLU A 309 23.30 -27.40 -2.06
N LEU A 310 23.33 -26.24 -2.72
CA LEU A 310 22.24 -25.28 -2.73
C LEU A 310 21.49 -25.38 -4.05
N SER A 311 20.25 -25.85 -3.94
CA SER A 311 19.26 -25.96 -5.01
C SER A 311 18.74 -24.58 -5.42
N ALA A 312 18.54 -24.43 -6.72
CA ALA A 312 18.07 -23.22 -7.39
C ALA A 312 16.62 -22.86 -7.00
N VAL A 313 16.43 -21.65 -6.48
CA VAL A 313 15.13 -20.96 -6.51
C VAL A 313 15.40 -19.57 -7.06
N SER A 314 15.11 -19.40 -8.35
CA SER A 314 15.19 -18.15 -9.09
C SER A 314 13.84 -17.90 -9.76
N ALA A 315 13.42 -16.64 -9.69
CA ALA A 315 12.41 -15.98 -10.52
C ALA A 315 10.92 -16.20 -10.19
N ILE A 316 10.46 -15.59 -9.09
CA ILE A 316 9.29 -14.68 -9.11
C ILE A 316 9.62 -13.49 -8.20
N SER A 317 10.48 -12.60 -8.69
CA SER A 317 10.63 -11.23 -8.18
C SER A 317 10.41 -10.28 -9.35
N GLY A 318 9.19 -10.31 -9.88
CA GLY A 318 8.68 -9.32 -10.80
C GLY A 318 8.06 -8.16 -10.03
N CYS A 319 8.82 -7.54 -9.11
CA CYS A 319 8.57 -6.14 -8.81
C CYS A 319 9.20 -5.37 -9.97
N GLY A 320 8.46 -5.23 -11.07
CA GLY A 320 8.88 -4.40 -12.18
C GLY A 320 9.11 -2.98 -11.69
N ASP A 321 10.37 -2.62 -11.47
CA ASP A 321 10.85 -1.29 -11.78
C ASP A 321 10.71 -1.14 -13.30
N GLU A 322 9.49 -0.90 -13.79
CA GLU A 322 9.32 -0.43 -15.17
C GLU A 322 9.94 0.97 -15.23
N GLU A 323 11.14 1.04 -15.80
CA GLU A 323 11.70 2.27 -16.35
C GLU A 323 10.74 2.77 -17.43
N ILE A 324 9.92 3.74 -17.10
CA ILE A 324 9.42 4.71 -18.09
C ILE A 324 10.51 5.79 -18.16
N ALA A 325 11.58 5.49 -18.87
CA ALA A 325 12.46 6.51 -19.41
C ALA A 325 12.00 6.77 -20.84
N GLU A 326 11.33 7.90 -21.08
CA GLU A 326 11.48 8.77 -22.26
C GLU A 326 10.29 9.73 -22.43
N GLY A 327 10.61 11.02 -22.64
CA GLY A 327 9.82 11.93 -23.47
C GLY A 327 8.83 12.88 -22.79
N LEU A 328 9.31 13.99 -22.22
CA LEU A 328 8.50 15.19 -22.00
C LEU A 328 9.30 16.44 -22.39
N ASP A 329 9.47 16.64 -23.69
CA ASP A 329 9.70 17.96 -24.30
C ASP A 329 8.40 18.41 -25.00
N ASP A 330 7.29 18.45 -24.24
CA ASP A 330 6.03 19.02 -24.73
C ASP A 330 5.77 20.38 -24.08
N PRO A 331 6.05 21.50 -24.79
CA PRO A 331 5.87 22.85 -24.26
C PRO A 331 4.40 23.23 -24.06
N ASP A 332 3.43 22.48 -24.61
CA ASP A 332 2.01 22.80 -24.48
C ASP A 332 1.40 22.27 -23.17
N LEU A 333 2.02 21.27 -22.52
CA LEU A 333 1.58 20.73 -21.23
C LEU A 333 1.88 21.69 -20.06
N ALA A 334 2.94 22.51 -20.18
CA ALA A 334 3.30 23.51 -19.18
C ALA A 334 2.27 24.65 -19.07
N ALA A 335 1.58 24.99 -20.17
CA ALA A 335 0.57 26.05 -20.20
C ALA A 335 -0.76 25.63 -19.54
N ALA A 336 -1.10 24.34 -19.58
CA ALA A 336 -2.33 23.81 -19.00
C ALA A 336 -2.28 23.74 -17.46
N ILE A 337 -1.10 23.53 -16.87
CA ILE A 337 -0.90 23.45 -15.41
C ILE A 337 -0.93 24.85 -14.76
N ALA A 338 -0.53 25.89 -15.50
CA ALA A 338 -0.48 27.26 -14.99
C ALA A 338 -1.87 27.91 -14.74
N MET A 339 -2.95 27.35 -15.28
CA MET A 339 -4.29 27.96 -15.19
C MET A 339 -5.19 27.37 -14.08
N SER A 340 -4.74 26.36 -13.35
CA SER A 340 -5.57 25.67 -12.35
C SER A 340 -5.11 25.83 -10.88
N LEU A 341 -4.10 26.68 -10.63
CA LEU A 341 -3.51 26.93 -9.32
C LEU A 341 -3.86 28.31 -8.76
N GLU A 342 -5.14 28.54 -8.48
CA GLU A 342 -5.56 29.61 -7.55
C GLU A 342 -6.47 29.02 -6.45
N GLN A 343 -5.92 28.08 -5.67
CA GLN A 343 -6.39 27.87 -4.30
C GLN A 343 -5.19 27.69 -3.36
N PRO A 344 -5.02 28.55 -2.34
CA PRO A 344 -3.94 28.40 -1.39
C PRO A 344 -4.24 27.23 -0.44
N ILE A 345 -3.39 26.20 -0.49
CA ILE A 345 -3.26 25.24 0.61
C ILE A 345 -2.67 26.02 1.79
N ALA A 346 -3.49 26.23 2.82
CA ALA A 346 -3.08 26.89 4.04
C ALA A 346 -1.90 26.13 4.67
N ARG A 347 -0.72 26.75 4.65
CA ARG A 347 0.39 26.38 5.54
C ARG A 347 -0.03 26.78 6.95
N ALA A 348 -0.11 25.80 7.85
CA ALA A 348 -0.17 26.08 9.28
C ALA A 348 1.17 26.69 9.69
N SER A 349 1.25 28.02 9.70
CA SER A 349 2.29 28.76 10.40
C SER A 349 1.92 28.80 11.88
N ASP A 350 2.75 28.15 12.66
CA ASP A 350 2.78 28.17 14.11
C ASP A 350 3.23 29.56 14.57
N GLU A 351 2.28 30.44 14.91
CA GLU A 351 2.53 31.73 15.56
C GLU A 351 1.44 32.01 16.60
N SER A 352 1.73 31.69 17.86
CA SER A 352 1.37 32.58 18.98
C SER A 352 2.20 32.28 20.22
N ALA A 353 3.40 32.86 20.27
CA ALA A 353 4.03 33.27 21.52
C ALA A 353 3.84 34.79 21.68
N HIS A 354 3.54 35.21 22.90
CA HIS A 354 3.33 36.59 23.40
C HIS A 354 1.95 37.24 23.13
N GLN A 355 1.03 37.09 24.08
CA GLN A 355 0.73 38.11 25.11
C GLN A 355 -0.18 37.55 26.20
#